data_AF-A0A9D8XID5-F1
#
_entry.id   AF-A0A9D8XID5-F1
#
_cell.length_a   1.000
_cell.length_b   1.000
_cell.length_c   1.000
_cell.angle_alpha   90.00
_cell.angle_beta   90.00
_cell.angle_gamma   90.00
#
_symmetry.space_group_name_H-M   'P 1'
#
loop_
_entity.id
_entity.type
_entity.pdbx_description
1 polymer ?
#
loop_
_entity_poly.entity_id
_entity_poly.type
_entity_poly.pdbx_seq_one_letter_code
_entity_poly.pdbx_strand_id
1 'polypeptide(L)'
;MKRNWQKITLALWVLIVGASACTNDSIRLRTKKQAVIVENISSDKSSVALQVLRDDIIRVLRRPDAHFDWAGGPMCSYRQEKVDFQYRLLEDTLYVTTSALQAKLNVKDGRLAIYRLNGELVLQETADGGRSFDYVGKDNRQKCYEIQQRFLSPQHEAFYGLGQHQSGEMNYRDKPERLYQYNTKVSVPFVVSDRHYGILWDNYSYSKWGDPREYEPLSQFRLYDKYHQEGALTASYINRKNPQDVFERRESQLVYEDLESIKAFPKEVNLSKSLVEWEGYVQSDKDGDYRFLLYYAGYVRVFIDAREVVKERWRTAWNPNYYKFRYAMQAGKKHHLKILWQPDGGSSYLALRSLDVPENEASEISFWSEMATQMDYYVMAGDNADDVVAAYRYLTGKAQVMPKWAMGFWQSRERYKTQEELLATLAAFRQRQIPIDNIVQDWSYWEEDQWGSHEFDAKRFPDPQAMVDSVHALQARLMISVW
;
A
#
# COMPACT_ATOMS: atom_id res chain seq x y z
N MET A 1 24.32 -62.48 -9.16
CA MET A 1 22.85 -62.39 -9.08
C MET A 1 22.45 -60.91 -9.01
N LYS A 2 22.18 -60.29 -10.16
CA LYS A 2 21.63 -58.93 -10.27
C LYS A 2 20.11 -59.07 -10.35
N ARG A 3 19.37 -58.45 -9.43
CA ARG A 3 17.91 -58.53 -9.38
C ARG A 3 17.32 -57.16 -9.73
N ASN A 4 16.87 -57.05 -10.98
CA ASN A 4 16.12 -55.92 -11.52
C ASN A 4 14.80 -55.77 -10.77
N TRP A 5 14.53 -54.58 -10.24
CA TRP A 5 13.20 -54.14 -9.85
C TRP A 5 12.69 -53.17 -10.92
N GLN A 6 11.89 -53.68 -11.85
CA GLN A 6 11.11 -52.85 -12.77
C GLN A 6 10.00 -52.16 -11.98
N LYS A 7 10.05 -50.82 -11.96
CA LYS A 7 8.92 -49.99 -11.54
C LYS A 7 7.83 -50.11 -12.60
N ILE A 8 6.68 -50.65 -12.21
CA ILE A 8 5.46 -50.64 -13.03
C ILE A 8 4.82 -49.27 -12.86
N THR A 9 5.02 -48.38 -13.82
CA THR A 9 4.24 -47.14 -13.98
C THR A 9 2.94 -47.49 -14.68
N LEU A 10 1.86 -47.60 -13.91
CA LEU A 10 0.51 -47.75 -14.46
C LEU A 10 0.02 -46.38 -14.94
N ALA A 11 0.22 -46.06 -16.21
CA ALA A 11 -0.34 -44.87 -16.84
C ALA A 11 -1.83 -45.08 -17.10
N LEU A 12 -2.67 -44.66 -16.16
CA LEU A 12 -4.13 -44.58 -16.35
C LEU A 12 -4.44 -43.30 -17.14
N TRP A 13 -4.59 -43.45 -18.45
CA TRP A 13 -5.20 -42.45 -19.32
C TRP A 13 -6.71 -42.42 -19.02
N VAL A 14 -7.17 -41.42 -18.26
CA VAL A 14 -8.60 -41.13 -18.13
C VAL A 14 -9.02 -40.29 -19.34
N LEU A 15 -9.84 -40.88 -20.20
CA LEU A 15 -10.55 -40.20 -21.27
C LEU A 15 -11.49 -39.13 -20.68
N ILE A 16 -11.33 -37.88 -21.13
CA ILE A 16 -12.31 -36.81 -20.90
C ILE A 16 -13.46 -37.03 -21.88
N VAL A 17 -14.62 -37.45 -21.38
CA VAL A 17 -15.86 -37.48 -22.16
C VAL A 17 -16.46 -36.08 -22.14
N GLY A 18 -16.43 -35.42 -23.30
CA GLY A 18 -17.26 -34.24 -23.54
C GLY A 18 -18.71 -34.66 -23.70
N ALA A 19 -19.51 -34.47 -22.66
CA ALA A 19 -20.97 -34.56 -22.73
C ALA A 19 -21.55 -33.14 -22.80
N SER A 20 -21.93 -32.73 -24.02
CA SER A 20 -22.84 -31.59 -24.22
C SER A 20 -24.23 -32.02 -23.77
N ALA A 21 -24.66 -31.55 -22.59
CA ALA A 21 -26.05 -31.63 -22.14
C ALA A 21 -26.64 -30.22 -22.13
N CYS A 22 -27.69 -30.01 -22.93
CA CYS A 22 -28.46 -28.78 -22.94
C CYS A 22 -29.32 -28.69 -21.67
N THR A 23 -29.03 -27.71 -20.81
CA THR A 23 -29.95 -27.09 -19.87
C THR A 23 -29.66 -25.58 -19.77
N ASN A 24 -30.70 -24.81 -19.48
CA ASN A 24 -30.72 -23.34 -19.37
C ASN A 24 -29.52 -22.77 -18.59
N ASP A 25 -28.93 -21.65 -19.08
CA ASP A 25 -27.82 -20.91 -18.43
C ASP A 25 -26.61 -21.77 -17.99
N SER A 26 -26.16 -22.68 -18.86
CA SER A 26 -25.04 -23.58 -18.57
C SER A 26 -23.70 -22.84 -18.38
N ILE A 27 -23.10 -23.04 -17.19
CA ILE A 27 -21.71 -22.70 -16.88
C ILE A 27 -20.79 -23.29 -17.96
N ARG A 28 -19.92 -22.46 -18.54
CA ARG A 28 -18.98 -22.90 -19.57
C ARG A 28 -17.57 -23.01 -18.99
N LEU A 29 -16.98 -24.20 -19.17
CA LEU A 29 -15.60 -24.47 -18.82
C LEU A 29 -14.71 -24.44 -20.07
N ARG A 30 -13.57 -23.74 -19.99
CA ARG A 30 -12.55 -23.71 -21.04
C ARG A 30 -11.15 -23.78 -20.43
N THR A 31 -10.16 -24.16 -21.24
CA THR A 31 -8.76 -24.12 -20.85
C THR A 31 -7.95 -23.24 -21.80
N LYS A 32 -7.08 -22.39 -21.26
CA LYS A 32 -6.17 -21.54 -22.05
C LYS A 32 -4.97 -21.14 -21.19
N LYS A 33 -3.75 -21.14 -21.75
CA LYS A 33 -2.52 -20.67 -21.07
C LYS A 33 -2.31 -21.25 -19.66
N GLN A 34 -2.53 -22.56 -19.49
CA GLN A 34 -2.48 -23.26 -18.19
C GLN A 34 -3.47 -22.72 -17.15
N ALA A 35 -4.59 -22.18 -17.62
CA ALA A 35 -5.71 -21.77 -16.80
C ALA A 35 -6.95 -22.60 -17.11
N VAL A 36 -7.77 -22.78 -16.07
CA VAL A 36 -9.15 -23.24 -16.21
C VAL A 36 -10.06 -22.02 -16.05
N ILE A 37 -10.92 -21.80 -17.03
CA ILE A 37 -11.81 -20.64 -17.14
C ILE A 37 -13.24 -21.12 -16.88
N VAL A 38 -13.92 -20.45 -15.96
CA VAL A 38 -15.36 -20.55 -15.72
C VAL A 38 -16.01 -19.26 -16.24
N GLU A 39 -16.86 -19.37 -17.27
CA GLU A 39 -17.62 -18.24 -17.80
C GLU A 39 -19.04 -18.20 -17.23
N ASN A 40 -19.57 -17.00 -17.05
CA ASN A 40 -20.95 -16.71 -16.65
C ASN A 40 -21.34 -17.34 -15.30
N ILE A 41 -20.56 -17.04 -14.26
CA ILE A 41 -20.88 -17.43 -12.87
C ILE A 41 -22.30 -16.98 -12.53
N SER A 42 -23.07 -17.87 -11.92
CA SER A 42 -24.53 -17.70 -11.86
C SER A 42 -24.96 -16.45 -11.08
N SER A 43 -24.26 -16.11 -10.00
CA SER A 43 -24.58 -15.01 -9.09
C SER A 43 -24.35 -13.62 -9.69
N ASP A 44 -23.24 -13.41 -10.39
CA ASP A 44 -22.77 -12.08 -10.82
C ASP A 44 -22.47 -11.98 -12.32
N LYS A 45 -22.68 -13.07 -13.06
CA LYS A 45 -22.41 -13.22 -14.51
C LYS A 45 -20.95 -12.94 -14.91
N SER A 46 -20.05 -12.82 -13.94
CA SER A 46 -18.62 -12.65 -14.19
C SER A 46 -17.99 -13.93 -14.74
N SER A 47 -16.76 -13.80 -15.23
CA SER A 47 -15.91 -14.93 -15.57
C SER A 47 -14.69 -14.95 -14.66
N VAL A 48 -14.23 -16.15 -14.31
CA VAL A 48 -13.02 -16.38 -13.50
C VAL A 48 -12.07 -17.28 -14.25
N ALA A 49 -10.78 -16.95 -14.28
CA ALA A 49 -9.73 -17.85 -14.71
C ALA A 49 -8.78 -18.15 -13.54
N LEU A 50 -8.54 -19.44 -13.29
CA LEU A 50 -7.53 -19.92 -12.34
C LEU A 50 -6.33 -20.39 -13.15
N GLN A 51 -5.29 -19.56 -13.24
CA GLN A 51 -4.07 -19.85 -13.98
C GLN A 51 -3.00 -20.43 -13.06
N VAL A 52 -2.53 -21.63 -13.38
CA VAL A 52 -1.43 -22.29 -12.67
C VAL A 52 -0.10 -21.79 -13.25
N LEU A 53 0.74 -21.18 -12.41
CA LEU A 53 2.03 -20.62 -12.81
C LEU A 53 3.23 -21.40 -12.27
N ARG A 54 3.03 -22.02 -11.10
CA ARG A 54 3.93 -22.94 -10.40
C ARG A 54 3.06 -23.79 -9.47
N ASP A 55 3.58 -24.91 -8.96
CA ASP A 55 2.78 -25.79 -8.10
C ASP A 55 2.20 -25.07 -6.86
N ASP A 56 2.87 -24.05 -6.38
CA ASP A 56 2.54 -23.23 -5.22
C ASP A 56 2.05 -21.82 -5.58
N ILE A 57 1.78 -21.52 -6.87
CA ILE A 57 1.30 -20.20 -7.33
C ILE A 57 0.10 -20.33 -8.25
N ILE A 58 -1.02 -19.73 -7.83
CA ILE A 58 -2.25 -19.60 -8.62
C ILE A 58 -2.52 -18.12 -8.86
N ARG A 59 -2.58 -17.71 -10.13
CA ARG A 59 -3.10 -16.39 -10.53
C ARG A 59 -4.60 -16.48 -10.76
N VAL A 60 -5.32 -15.53 -10.22
CA VAL A 60 -6.77 -15.41 -10.32
C VAL A 60 -7.09 -14.17 -11.14
N LEU A 61 -7.75 -14.40 -12.26
CA LEU A 61 -8.28 -13.34 -13.10
C LEU A 61 -9.80 -13.34 -12.99
N ARG A 62 -10.38 -12.16 -12.81
CA ARG A 62 -11.84 -12.02 -12.75
C ARG A 62 -12.31 -10.76 -13.44
N ARG A 63 -13.41 -10.86 -14.19
CA ARG A 63 -13.98 -9.72 -14.91
C ARG A 63 -15.45 -9.95 -15.27
N PRO A 64 -16.27 -8.89 -15.46
CA PRO A 64 -17.66 -9.03 -15.90
C PRO A 64 -17.84 -9.69 -17.28
N ASP A 65 -16.81 -9.72 -18.12
CA ASP A 65 -16.82 -10.39 -19.43
C ASP A 65 -15.60 -11.32 -19.62
N ALA A 66 -15.74 -12.37 -20.44
CA ALA A 66 -14.78 -13.49 -20.54
C ALA A 66 -13.48 -13.24 -21.35
N HIS A 67 -13.21 -12.02 -21.82
CA HIS A 67 -12.03 -11.63 -22.61
C HIS A 67 -10.79 -11.20 -21.78
N PHE A 68 -10.23 -12.08 -20.95
CA PHE A 68 -9.08 -11.75 -20.10
C PHE A 68 -7.86 -11.21 -20.87
N ASP A 69 -7.21 -10.21 -20.28
CA ASP A 69 -5.83 -9.87 -20.59
C ASP A 69 -4.88 -10.85 -19.88
N TRP A 70 -4.03 -11.48 -20.67
CA TRP A 70 -3.10 -12.51 -20.20
C TRP A 70 -1.67 -12.00 -20.13
N ALA A 71 -1.38 -10.79 -20.63
CA ALA A 71 -0.04 -10.23 -20.63
C ALA A 71 0.44 -9.97 -19.19
N GLY A 72 -0.48 -9.69 -18.26
CA GLY A 72 -0.15 -9.19 -16.93
C GLY A 72 0.34 -7.76 -16.99
N GLY A 73 0.42 -7.11 -15.83
CA GLY A 73 0.98 -5.77 -15.77
C GLY A 73 2.50 -5.75 -15.59
N PRO A 74 3.14 -4.57 -15.67
CA PRO A 74 4.59 -4.41 -15.59
C PRO A 74 5.26 -4.89 -14.29
N MET A 75 4.52 -5.19 -13.22
CA MET A 75 5.10 -5.76 -11.99
C MET A 75 5.62 -7.19 -12.18
N CYS A 76 5.05 -7.96 -13.11
CA CYS A 76 5.38 -9.37 -13.29
C CYS A 76 6.31 -9.57 -14.50
N SER A 77 7.41 -10.30 -14.30
CA SER A 77 8.44 -10.57 -15.31
C SER A 77 8.79 -12.06 -15.46
N TYR A 78 7.99 -12.94 -14.85
CA TYR A 78 8.21 -14.38 -14.90
C TYR A 78 8.04 -14.94 -16.32
N ARG A 79 8.82 -15.99 -16.63
CA ARG A 79 8.61 -16.79 -17.83
C ARG A 79 7.76 -17.99 -17.44
N GLN A 80 6.57 -18.11 -18.03
CA GLN A 80 5.68 -19.22 -17.72
C GLN A 80 6.27 -20.56 -18.18
N GLU A 81 6.51 -21.46 -17.23
CA GLU A 81 6.91 -22.84 -17.46
C GLU A 81 5.68 -23.75 -17.47
N LYS A 82 5.78 -24.92 -18.13
CA LYS A 82 4.69 -25.90 -18.11
C LYS A 82 4.61 -26.55 -16.73
N VAL A 83 3.43 -26.52 -16.12
CA VAL A 83 3.10 -27.15 -14.83
C VAL A 83 2.03 -28.19 -15.08
N ASP A 84 2.23 -29.39 -14.55
CA ASP A 84 1.21 -30.44 -14.61
C ASP A 84 0.20 -30.21 -13.47
N PHE A 85 -1.07 -30.05 -13.83
CA PHE A 85 -2.16 -29.91 -12.87
C PHE A 85 -3.39 -30.67 -13.37
N GLN A 86 -4.27 -31.02 -12.45
CA GLN A 86 -5.54 -31.68 -12.74
C GLN A 86 -6.69 -30.74 -12.43
N TYR A 87 -7.76 -30.84 -13.20
CA TYR A 87 -9.01 -30.17 -12.85
C TYR A 87 -10.21 -31.08 -13.05
N ARG A 88 -11.22 -30.91 -12.21
CA ARG A 88 -12.50 -31.62 -12.29
C ARG A 88 -13.62 -30.74 -11.76
N LEU A 89 -14.77 -30.78 -12.42
CA LEU A 89 -16.01 -30.21 -11.92
C LEU A 89 -16.79 -31.33 -11.23
N LEU A 90 -17.08 -31.19 -9.94
CA LEU A 90 -17.96 -32.07 -9.20
C LEU A 90 -19.09 -31.22 -8.63
N GLU A 91 -20.33 -31.56 -8.99
CA GLU A 91 -21.51 -30.76 -8.68
C GLU A 91 -21.27 -29.29 -9.07
N ASP A 92 -21.31 -28.39 -8.09
CA ASP A 92 -21.14 -26.95 -8.27
C ASP A 92 -19.74 -26.45 -7.91
N THR A 93 -18.73 -27.33 -7.83
CA THR A 93 -17.36 -26.94 -7.46
C THR A 93 -16.35 -27.41 -8.48
N LEU A 94 -15.64 -26.45 -9.08
CA LEU A 94 -14.43 -26.69 -9.86
C LEU A 94 -13.25 -26.87 -8.91
N TYR A 95 -12.57 -28.00 -9.04
CA TYR A 95 -11.30 -28.28 -8.38
C TYR A 95 -10.17 -28.10 -9.38
N VAL A 96 -9.13 -27.35 -9.02
CA VAL A 96 -7.85 -27.26 -9.74
C VAL A 96 -6.75 -27.65 -8.75
N THR A 97 -6.01 -28.72 -9.05
CA THR A 97 -5.04 -29.35 -8.13
C THR A 97 -3.66 -29.45 -8.78
N THR A 98 -2.66 -28.89 -8.12
CA THR A 98 -1.23 -29.01 -8.43
C THR A 98 -0.58 -30.02 -7.48
N SER A 99 0.75 -30.13 -7.47
CA SER A 99 1.44 -30.95 -6.46
C SER A 99 1.52 -30.30 -5.08
N ALA A 100 1.12 -29.04 -4.90
CA ALA A 100 1.18 -28.33 -3.62
C ALA A 100 -0.16 -27.72 -3.16
N LEU A 101 -1.05 -27.35 -4.10
CA LEU A 101 -2.27 -26.62 -3.85
C LEU A 101 -3.49 -27.27 -4.46
N GLN A 102 -4.65 -27.04 -3.83
CA GLN A 102 -5.97 -27.31 -4.38
C GLN A 102 -6.84 -26.06 -4.27
N ALA A 103 -7.14 -25.46 -5.42
CA ALA A 103 -8.15 -24.42 -5.55
C ALA A 103 -9.53 -25.05 -5.75
N LYS A 104 -10.51 -24.54 -5.01
CA LYS A 104 -11.93 -24.90 -5.07
C LYS A 104 -12.71 -23.64 -5.41
N LEU A 105 -13.28 -23.59 -6.62
CA LEU A 105 -14.12 -22.50 -7.10
C LEU A 105 -15.56 -22.99 -7.18
N ASN A 106 -16.44 -22.44 -6.37
CA ASN A 106 -17.87 -22.69 -6.51
C ASN A 106 -18.38 -21.94 -7.76
N VAL A 107 -19.00 -22.65 -8.70
CA VAL A 107 -19.38 -22.08 -10.00
C VAL A 107 -20.73 -21.37 -9.98
N LYS A 108 -21.50 -21.50 -8.90
CA LYS A 108 -22.76 -20.77 -8.68
C LYS A 108 -22.51 -19.38 -8.13
N ASP A 109 -21.77 -19.28 -7.02
CA ASP A 109 -21.49 -18.01 -6.35
C ASP A 109 -20.14 -17.40 -6.75
N GLY A 110 -19.25 -18.18 -7.37
CA GLY A 110 -17.91 -17.76 -7.80
C GLY A 110 -16.88 -17.68 -6.69
N ARG A 111 -17.16 -18.15 -5.49
CA ARG A 111 -16.26 -18.10 -4.33
C ARG A 111 -15.09 -19.06 -4.51
N LEU A 112 -13.89 -18.52 -4.39
CA LEU A 112 -12.63 -19.26 -4.39
C LEU A 112 -12.17 -19.57 -2.96
N ALA A 113 -11.72 -20.80 -2.74
CA ALA A 113 -10.92 -21.19 -1.59
C ALA A 113 -9.72 -22.02 -2.05
N ILE A 114 -8.53 -21.73 -1.54
CA ILE A 114 -7.27 -22.41 -1.84
C ILE A 114 -6.79 -23.12 -0.58
N TYR A 115 -6.42 -24.39 -0.74
CA TYR A 115 -5.94 -25.24 0.33
C TYR A 115 -4.59 -25.83 -0.03
N ARG A 116 -3.77 -26.12 0.97
CA ARG A 116 -2.66 -27.08 0.84
C ARG A 116 -3.22 -28.48 0.66
N LEU A 117 -2.43 -29.41 0.11
CA LEU A 117 -2.86 -30.80 -0.06
C LEU A 117 -3.14 -31.55 1.25
N ASN A 118 -2.60 -31.07 2.39
CA ASN A 118 -2.90 -31.59 3.73
C ASN A 118 -4.26 -31.11 4.28
N GLY A 119 -5.01 -30.29 3.53
CA GLY A 119 -6.32 -29.77 3.93
C GLY A 119 -6.27 -28.43 4.67
N GLU A 120 -5.09 -27.87 4.93
CA GLU A 120 -4.96 -26.55 5.55
C GLU A 120 -5.44 -25.43 4.62
N LEU A 121 -6.29 -24.53 5.13
CA LEU A 121 -6.78 -23.38 4.38
C LEU A 121 -5.67 -22.34 4.19
N VAL A 122 -5.38 -21.99 2.94
CA VAL A 122 -4.47 -20.89 2.55
C VAL A 122 -5.25 -19.58 2.46
N LEU A 123 -6.24 -19.51 1.59
CA LEU A 123 -7.01 -18.29 1.31
C LEU A 123 -8.46 -18.66 1.01
N GLN A 124 -9.41 -17.87 1.49
CA GLN A 124 -10.81 -18.02 1.12
C GLN A 124 -11.45 -16.66 0.90
N GLU A 125 -12.14 -16.50 -0.22
CA GLU A 125 -12.96 -15.32 -0.48
C GLU A 125 -14.20 -15.32 0.43
N THR A 126 -14.66 -14.13 0.82
CA THR A 126 -15.88 -14.01 1.65
C THR A 126 -17.11 -14.48 0.86
N ALA A 127 -18.19 -14.83 1.58
CA ALA A 127 -19.49 -15.07 0.96
C ALA A 127 -20.08 -13.77 0.36
N ASP A 128 -21.27 -13.87 -0.25
CA ASP A 128 -21.98 -12.82 -1.01
C ASP A 128 -21.68 -11.37 -0.56
N GLY A 129 -21.39 -10.50 -1.53
CA GLY A 129 -20.99 -9.10 -1.31
C GLY A 129 -19.48 -8.88 -1.15
N GLY A 130 -18.67 -9.94 -1.15
CA GLY A 130 -17.21 -9.87 -1.06
C GLY A 130 -16.47 -9.22 -2.22
N ARG A 131 -17.17 -8.92 -3.32
CA ARG A 131 -16.56 -8.54 -4.60
C ARG A 131 -17.40 -7.52 -5.33
N SER A 132 -16.77 -6.53 -5.96
CA SER A 132 -17.46 -5.53 -6.79
C SER A 132 -16.67 -5.20 -8.07
N PHE A 133 -17.42 -4.77 -9.08
CA PHE A 133 -16.93 -4.23 -10.35
C PHE A 133 -17.84 -3.06 -10.74
N ASP A 134 -17.47 -1.86 -10.35
CA ASP A 134 -18.25 -0.65 -10.62
C ASP A 134 -17.66 0.06 -11.83
N TYR A 135 -18.44 0.19 -12.91
CA TYR A 135 -17.92 0.75 -14.16
C TYR A 135 -17.57 2.24 -14.01
N VAL A 136 -16.30 2.58 -14.22
CA VAL A 136 -15.78 3.97 -14.07
C VAL A 136 -15.40 4.62 -15.40
N GLY A 137 -15.41 3.87 -16.50
CA GLY A 137 -15.16 4.42 -17.84
C GLY A 137 -14.34 3.52 -18.74
N LYS A 138 -13.55 4.14 -19.62
CA LYS A 138 -12.66 3.43 -20.55
C LYS A 138 -11.28 4.06 -20.57
N ASP A 139 -10.25 3.22 -20.61
CA ASP A 139 -8.89 3.59 -20.98
C ASP A 139 -8.47 2.80 -22.22
N ASN A 140 -7.95 3.49 -23.24
CA ASN A 140 -7.55 2.91 -24.52
C ASN A 140 -8.57 1.91 -25.12
N ARG A 141 -9.87 2.25 -25.03
CA ARG A 141 -11.04 1.45 -25.47
C ARG A 141 -11.36 0.22 -24.61
N GLN A 142 -10.56 -0.12 -23.61
CA GLN A 142 -10.90 -1.15 -22.63
C GLN A 142 -11.86 -0.59 -21.58
N LYS A 143 -12.84 -1.39 -21.14
CA LYS A 143 -13.69 -1.01 -20.00
C LYS A 143 -12.87 -1.09 -18.72
N CYS A 144 -13.05 -0.10 -17.86
CA CYS A 144 -12.39 -0.02 -16.57
C CYS A 144 -13.44 0.02 -15.47
N TYR A 145 -13.06 -0.55 -14.34
CA TYR A 145 -13.89 -0.74 -13.17
C TYR A 145 -13.13 -0.30 -11.94
N GLU A 146 -13.82 0.35 -11.02
CA GLU A 146 -13.45 0.27 -9.61
C GLU A 146 -13.70 -1.17 -9.16
N ILE A 147 -12.72 -1.77 -8.46
CA ILE A 147 -12.80 -3.17 -8.06
C ILE A 147 -12.55 -3.32 -6.56
N GLN A 148 -13.28 -4.26 -5.94
CA GLN A 148 -13.03 -4.71 -4.59
C GLN A 148 -13.01 -6.23 -4.52
N GLN A 149 -12.10 -6.78 -3.72
CA GLN A 149 -12.05 -8.19 -3.35
C GLN A 149 -11.83 -8.32 -1.85
N ARG A 150 -12.72 -9.05 -1.19
CA ARG A 150 -12.64 -9.40 0.24
C ARG A 150 -12.31 -10.87 0.42
N PHE A 151 -11.50 -11.15 1.44
CA PHE A 151 -11.13 -12.51 1.85
C PHE A 151 -11.39 -12.69 3.33
N LEU A 152 -11.75 -13.90 3.73
CA LEU A 152 -11.84 -14.27 5.14
C LEU A 152 -10.45 -14.30 5.74
N SER A 153 -10.34 -13.76 6.94
CA SER A 153 -9.13 -13.80 7.75
C SER A 153 -9.45 -14.41 9.11
N PRO A 154 -9.06 -15.69 9.35
CA PRO A 154 -9.30 -16.35 10.61
C PRO A 154 -8.71 -15.59 11.80
N GLN A 155 -9.22 -15.90 13.00
CA GLN A 155 -8.75 -15.26 14.23
C GLN A 155 -7.23 -15.42 14.38
N HIS A 156 -6.55 -14.34 14.77
CA HIS A 156 -5.10 -14.25 15.01
C HIS A 156 -4.16 -14.23 13.79
N GLU A 157 -4.67 -14.31 12.55
CA GLU A 157 -3.82 -14.14 11.37
C GLU A 157 -3.19 -12.73 11.31
N ALA A 158 -1.90 -12.66 11.00
CA ALA A 158 -1.13 -11.43 10.91
C ALA A 158 -0.69 -11.15 9.47
N PHE A 159 -0.65 -9.87 9.10
CA PHE A 159 -0.31 -9.42 7.74
C PHE A 159 0.84 -8.43 7.74
N TYR A 160 1.80 -8.63 6.83
CA TYR A 160 3.01 -7.82 6.70
C TYR A 160 3.26 -7.48 5.23
N GLY A 161 3.92 -6.34 4.96
CA GLY A 161 4.24 -5.92 3.60
C GLY A 161 3.59 -4.59 3.26
N LEU A 162 2.84 -4.54 2.15
CA LEU A 162 2.22 -3.33 1.56
C LEU A 162 3.21 -2.24 1.11
N GLY A 163 4.51 -2.38 1.41
CA GLY A 163 5.57 -1.44 1.07
C GLY A 163 6.13 -0.73 2.30
N GLN A 164 6.48 0.54 2.15
CA GLN A 164 7.02 1.41 3.19
C GLN A 164 6.00 2.48 3.58
N HIS A 165 5.54 2.41 4.84
CA HIS A 165 4.53 3.28 5.41
C HIS A 165 5.03 3.99 6.67
N GLN A 166 4.44 5.14 6.99
CA GLN A 166 4.97 6.07 7.99
C GLN A 166 4.11 6.22 9.24
N SER A 167 3.06 5.40 9.36
CA SER A 167 2.10 5.44 10.47
C SER A 167 2.54 4.62 11.70
N GLY A 168 3.70 3.94 11.63
CA GLY A 168 4.20 3.08 12.71
C GLY A 168 3.46 1.74 12.84
N GLU A 169 2.70 1.34 11.83
CA GLU A 169 1.97 0.08 11.78
C GLU A 169 2.89 -1.04 11.24
N MET A 170 2.73 -2.27 11.76
CA MET A 170 3.55 -3.43 11.39
C MET A 170 2.69 -4.62 10.99
N ASN A 171 1.88 -5.14 11.94
CA ASN A 171 0.84 -6.12 11.62
C ASN A 171 -0.39 -5.38 11.10
N TYR A 172 -0.70 -5.55 9.82
CA TYR A 172 -1.79 -4.89 9.11
C TYR A 172 -3.17 -5.51 9.30
N ARG A 173 -3.30 -6.53 10.16
CA ARG A 173 -4.61 -7.00 10.62
C ARG A 173 -5.37 -5.82 11.22
N ASP A 174 -6.57 -5.57 10.72
CA ASP A 174 -7.47 -4.50 11.18
C ASP A 174 -6.86 -3.09 11.05
N LYS A 175 -5.90 -2.89 10.13
CA LYS A 175 -5.22 -1.61 9.92
C LYS A 175 -5.28 -1.22 8.45
N PRO A 176 -6.25 -0.39 8.05
CA PRO A 176 -6.41 0.00 6.66
C PRO A 176 -5.25 0.89 6.24
N GLU A 177 -4.83 0.72 5.00
CA GLU A 177 -3.75 1.50 4.41
C GLU A 177 -4.11 1.92 2.99
N ARG A 178 -3.72 3.13 2.63
CA ARG A 178 -3.95 3.74 1.32
C ARG A 178 -2.74 3.51 0.47
N LEU A 179 -2.85 2.81 -0.63
CA LEU A 179 -1.71 2.45 -1.48
C LEU A 179 -1.56 3.48 -2.61
N TYR A 180 -0.75 4.50 -2.36
CA TYR A 180 -0.31 5.51 -3.33
C TYR A 180 1.16 5.90 -3.06
N GLN A 181 1.78 6.57 -4.02
CA GLN A 181 3.18 6.99 -3.92
C GLN A 181 3.27 8.44 -3.44
N TYR A 182 4.10 8.70 -2.44
CA TYR A 182 4.38 10.05 -1.94
C TYR A 182 5.74 10.10 -1.26
N ASN A 183 6.32 11.28 -1.05
CA ASN A 183 7.59 11.39 -0.34
C ASN A 183 7.50 10.67 1.03
N THR A 184 8.47 9.79 1.32
CA THR A 184 8.53 8.86 2.47
C THR A 184 7.60 7.64 2.43
N LYS A 185 6.62 7.59 1.53
CA LYS A 185 5.62 6.51 1.40
C LYS A 185 5.78 5.78 0.05
N VAL A 186 6.08 4.48 0.12
CA VAL A 186 6.22 3.63 -1.07
C VAL A 186 5.22 2.50 -0.98
N SER A 187 4.27 2.44 -1.90
CA SER A 187 3.27 1.37 -1.91
C SER A 187 3.71 0.23 -2.81
N VAL A 188 3.71 -0.99 -2.26
CA VAL A 188 3.93 -2.24 -2.97
C VAL A 188 2.75 -3.16 -2.65
N PRO A 189 1.85 -3.45 -3.60
CA PRO A 189 0.60 -4.17 -3.33
C PRO A 189 0.82 -5.69 -3.15
N PHE A 190 1.72 -6.05 -2.23
CA PHE A 190 2.06 -7.41 -1.85
C PHE A 190 1.96 -7.56 -0.33
N VAL A 191 1.25 -8.58 0.13
CA VAL A 191 1.09 -8.90 1.55
C VAL A 191 1.51 -10.33 1.81
N VAL A 192 2.16 -10.55 2.95
CA VAL A 192 2.55 -11.86 3.49
C VAL A 192 1.74 -12.11 4.76
N SER A 193 1.13 -13.28 4.84
CA SER A 193 0.44 -13.80 6.03
C SER A 193 1.40 -14.65 6.88
N ASP A 194 1.27 -14.59 8.20
CA ASP A 194 1.94 -15.51 9.12
C ASP A 194 1.50 -16.97 8.97
N ARG A 195 0.47 -17.24 8.17
CA ARG A 195 0.03 -18.58 7.74
C ARG A 195 0.75 -19.08 6.48
N HIS A 196 1.89 -18.46 6.18
CA HIS A 196 2.83 -18.85 5.12
C HIS A 196 2.23 -18.85 3.71
N TYR A 197 1.48 -17.78 3.39
CA TYR A 197 1.08 -17.46 2.04
C TYR A 197 1.18 -15.96 1.79
N GLY A 198 1.12 -15.55 0.53
CA GLY A 198 1.08 -14.14 0.14
C GLY A 198 0.09 -13.88 -0.98
N ILE A 199 -0.35 -12.63 -1.06
CA ILE A 199 -1.20 -12.11 -2.14
C ILE A 199 -0.45 -10.95 -2.80
N LEU A 200 -0.14 -11.10 -4.09
CA LEU A 200 0.27 -9.98 -4.94
C LEU A 200 -0.96 -9.48 -5.69
N TRP A 201 -1.35 -8.23 -5.45
CA TRP A 201 -2.46 -7.56 -6.11
C TRP A 201 -1.94 -6.73 -7.28
N ASP A 202 -2.21 -7.18 -8.51
CA ASP A 202 -1.63 -6.62 -9.74
C ASP A 202 -2.46 -5.45 -10.26
N ASN A 203 -2.36 -4.32 -9.57
CA ASN A 203 -3.03 -3.08 -9.92
C ASN A 203 -2.13 -1.84 -9.70
N TYR A 204 -2.29 -0.85 -10.58
CA TYR A 204 -1.44 0.35 -10.68
C TYR A 204 -2.14 1.64 -10.26
N SER A 205 -3.46 1.61 -10.10
CA SER A 205 -4.21 2.77 -9.63
C SER A 205 -4.04 2.94 -8.13
N TYR A 206 -4.55 4.05 -7.61
CA TYR A 206 -4.78 4.18 -6.18
C TYR A 206 -5.55 2.95 -5.68
N SER A 207 -5.01 2.32 -4.65
CA SER A 207 -5.55 1.09 -4.07
C SER A 207 -5.67 1.22 -2.56
N LYS A 208 -6.42 0.33 -1.91
CA LYS A 208 -6.63 0.33 -0.47
C LYS A 208 -6.54 -1.09 0.06
N TRP A 209 -5.84 -1.23 1.19
CA TRP A 209 -5.88 -2.42 2.04
C TRP A 209 -6.85 -2.18 3.20
N GLY A 210 -7.65 -3.18 3.55
CA GLY A 210 -8.65 -3.12 4.61
C GLY A 210 -9.88 -2.31 4.20
N ASP A 211 -10.36 -1.44 5.08
CA ASP A 211 -11.57 -0.64 4.88
C ASP A 211 -11.47 0.29 3.65
N PRO A 212 -12.32 0.09 2.62
CA PRO A 212 -12.28 0.88 1.39
C PRO A 212 -12.93 2.28 1.55
N ARG A 213 -13.73 2.49 2.60
CA ARG A 213 -14.45 3.76 2.82
C ARG A 213 -13.47 4.88 3.14
N GLU A 214 -13.78 6.10 2.71
CA GLU A 214 -12.93 7.25 3.00
C GLU A 214 -13.03 7.73 4.43
N TYR A 215 -11.95 8.33 4.93
CA TYR A 215 -11.99 9.04 6.20
C TYR A 215 -12.77 10.34 6.01
N GLU A 216 -13.78 10.53 6.85
CA GLU A 216 -14.68 11.67 6.81
C GLU A 216 -14.19 12.80 7.72
N PRO A 217 -14.45 14.08 7.39
CA PRO A 217 -14.13 15.19 8.29
C PRO A 217 -14.80 15.05 9.66
N LEU A 218 -14.32 15.79 10.66
CA LEU A 218 -14.91 15.82 12.00
C LEU A 218 -16.38 16.28 12.02
N SER A 219 -16.86 16.94 10.96
CA SER A 219 -18.27 17.34 10.81
C SER A 219 -19.25 16.16 10.74
N GLN A 220 -18.77 14.91 10.64
CA GLN A 220 -19.59 13.72 10.85
C GLN A 220 -20.12 13.60 12.30
N PHE A 221 -19.45 14.25 13.25
CA PHE A 221 -19.86 14.33 14.65
C PHE A 221 -20.63 15.62 14.91
N ARG A 222 -21.40 15.64 15.99
CA ARG A 222 -21.86 16.91 16.56
C ARG A 222 -20.68 17.59 17.25
N LEU A 223 -20.31 18.75 16.73
CA LEU A 223 -19.20 19.55 17.25
C LEU A 223 -19.73 20.62 18.19
N TYR A 224 -19.01 20.84 19.29
CA TYR A 224 -19.24 21.97 20.18
C TYR A 224 -17.94 22.72 20.38
N ASP A 225 -18.01 24.04 20.41
CA ASP A 225 -16.81 24.86 20.59
C ASP A 225 -16.41 24.90 22.08
N LYS A 226 -15.32 25.59 22.44
CA LYS A 226 -14.86 25.65 23.84
C LYS A 226 -15.84 26.37 24.77
N TYR A 227 -16.83 27.08 24.21
CA TYR A 227 -17.92 27.75 24.92
C TYR A 227 -19.23 26.94 24.89
N HIS A 228 -19.16 25.68 24.45
CA HIS A 228 -20.27 24.73 24.33
C HIS A 228 -21.33 25.08 23.27
N GLN A 229 -21.05 25.98 22.34
CA GLN A 229 -21.97 26.25 21.23
C GLN A 229 -21.81 25.20 20.13
N GLU A 230 -22.93 24.66 19.64
CA GLU A 230 -22.96 23.60 18.63
C GLU A 230 -22.55 24.10 17.23
N GLY A 231 -21.96 23.22 16.44
CA GLY A 231 -21.68 23.38 15.01
C GLY A 231 -20.21 23.50 14.61
N ALA A 232 -19.28 23.68 15.56
CA ALA A 232 -17.86 23.88 15.26
C ALA A 232 -16.96 23.68 16.48
N LEU A 233 -15.65 23.58 16.27
CA LEU A 233 -14.62 23.76 17.31
C LEU A 233 -14.16 25.24 17.34
N THR A 234 -13.54 25.67 18.43
CA THR A 234 -12.82 26.96 18.47
C THR A 234 -11.39 26.77 17.99
N ALA A 235 -10.99 27.49 16.94
CA ALA A 235 -9.60 27.61 16.51
C ALA A 235 -9.02 28.93 17.04
N SER A 236 -8.04 28.84 17.94
CA SER A 236 -7.35 29.98 18.57
C SER A 236 -5.93 30.07 18.00
N TYR A 237 -5.66 31.12 17.22
CA TYR A 237 -4.37 31.39 16.61
C TYR A 237 -3.60 32.36 17.50
N ILE A 238 -2.68 31.83 18.31
CA ILE A 238 -1.95 32.56 19.35
C ILE A 238 -0.59 32.96 18.83
N ASN A 239 -0.26 34.25 18.86
CA ASN A 239 1.08 34.73 18.51
C ASN A 239 2.10 34.31 19.58
N ARG A 240 3.09 33.49 19.22
CA ARG A 240 4.09 32.96 20.17
C ARG A 240 4.98 34.03 20.80
N LYS A 241 5.13 35.19 20.16
CA LYS A 241 5.91 36.32 20.69
C LYS A 241 5.08 37.30 21.51
N ASN A 242 3.76 37.30 21.31
CA ASN A 242 2.82 38.13 22.06
C ASN A 242 1.57 37.30 22.37
N PRO A 243 1.54 36.48 23.44
CA PRO A 243 0.44 35.56 23.71
C PRO A 243 -0.94 36.22 23.98
N GLN A 244 -0.98 37.55 24.14
CA GLN A 244 -2.23 38.32 24.23
C GLN A 244 -2.85 38.63 22.86
N ASP A 245 -2.05 38.52 21.78
CA ASP A 245 -2.50 38.62 20.39
C ASP A 245 -3.04 37.25 19.96
N VAL A 246 -4.35 37.10 20.11
CA VAL A 246 -5.09 35.87 19.80
C VAL A 246 -6.19 36.22 18.79
N PHE A 247 -6.16 35.54 17.65
CA PHE A 247 -7.25 35.53 16.70
C PHE A 247 -8.06 34.24 16.88
N GLU A 248 -9.35 34.34 17.17
CA GLU A 248 -10.24 33.18 17.31
C GLU A 248 -11.26 33.12 16.17
N ARG A 249 -11.53 31.91 15.68
CA ARG A 249 -12.69 31.64 14.82
C ARG A 249 -13.28 30.27 15.10
N ARG A 250 -14.51 30.06 14.64
CA ARG A 250 -15.18 28.76 14.69
C ARG A 250 -14.87 27.96 13.43
N GLU A 251 -14.48 26.70 13.58
CA GLU A 251 -14.17 25.81 12.46
C GLU A 251 -14.96 24.51 12.58
N SER A 252 -15.85 24.26 11.61
CA SER A 252 -16.62 23.00 11.53
C SER A 252 -15.85 21.87 10.85
N GLN A 253 -14.70 22.18 10.25
CA GLN A 253 -13.81 21.23 9.60
C GLN A 253 -12.36 21.57 9.93
N LEU A 254 -11.55 20.52 10.07
CA LEU A 254 -10.10 20.62 10.24
C LEU A 254 -9.43 19.84 9.11
N VAL A 255 -9.38 20.44 7.92
CA VAL A 255 -8.90 19.81 6.68
C VAL A 255 -8.05 20.79 5.86
N TYR A 256 -6.77 20.93 6.24
CA TYR A 256 -5.77 21.73 5.53
C TYR A 256 -4.64 20.81 5.03
N GLU A 257 -4.89 20.07 3.94
CA GLU A 257 -4.06 18.93 3.51
C GLU A 257 -3.27 19.18 2.20
N ASP A 258 -3.63 20.23 1.46
CA ASP A 258 -3.09 20.51 0.13
C ASP A 258 -2.98 22.03 -0.12
N LEU A 259 -2.46 22.40 -1.29
CA LEU A 259 -2.22 23.80 -1.66
C LEU A 259 -3.49 24.64 -1.78
N GLU A 260 -4.65 24.01 -1.99
CA GLU A 260 -5.91 24.72 -2.14
C GLU A 260 -6.58 24.93 -0.78
N SER A 261 -6.70 23.86 0.01
CA SER A 261 -7.29 23.91 1.36
C SER A 261 -6.53 24.84 2.30
N ILE A 262 -5.20 24.93 2.22
CA ILE A 262 -4.41 25.81 3.11
C ILE A 262 -4.67 27.31 2.84
N LYS A 263 -5.26 27.68 1.69
CA LYS A 263 -5.65 29.08 1.41
C LYS A 263 -6.78 29.56 2.31
N ALA A 264 -7.48 28.65 2.99
CA ALA A 264 -8.55 28.98 3.93
C ALA A 264 -8.05 29.38 5.34
N PHE A 265 -6.74 29.31 5.61
CA PHE A 265 -6.18 29.89 6.83
C PHE A 265 -6.42 31.41 6.89
N PRO A 266 -6.56 32.01 8.09
CA PRO A 266 -6.77 33.46 8.23
C PRO A 266 -5.58 34.24 7.65
N LYS A 267 -5.86 35.23 6.79
CA LYS A 267 -4.81 36.03 6.14
C LYS A 267 -4.13 37.00 7.10
N GLU A 268 -4.82 37.34 8.18
CA GLU A 268 -4.39 38.24 9.24
C GLU A 268 -3.38 37.58 10.18
N VAL A 269 -3.27 36.26 10.15
CA VAL A 269 -2.40 35.47 11.04
C VAL A 269 -1.09 35.11 10.35
N ASN A 270 0.02 35.29 11.06
CA ASN A 270 1.31 34.77 10.61
C ASN A 270 1.55 33.35 11.16
N LEU A 271 1.18 32.32 10.38
CA LEU A 271 1.29 30.91 10.78
C LEU A 271 2.69 30.52 11.29
N SER A 272 3.76 31.03 10.70
CA SER A 272 5.14 30.71 11.12
C SER A 272 5.47 31.16 12.55
N LYS A 273 4.69 32.09 13.10
CA LYS A 273 4.85 32.63 14.46
C LYS A 273 3.74 32.18 15.40
N SER A 274 2.83 31.32 14.95
CA SER A 274 1.64 30.94 15.72
C SER A 274 1.83 29.64 16.48
N LEU A 275 1.15 29.55 17.62
CA LEU A 275 0.65 28.32 18.21
C LEU A 275 -0.85 28.32 17.95
N VAL A 276 -1.35 27.32 17.24
CA VAL A 276 -2.77 27.18 16.95
C VAL A 276 -3.34 26.10 17.86
N GLU A 277 -4.46 26.42 18.50
CA GLU A 277 -5.19 25.51 19.35
C GLU A 277 -6.62 25.31 18.80
N TRP A 278 -6.96 24.08 18.42
CA TRP A 278 -8.36 23.70 18.23
C TRP A 278 -8.88 23.06 19.50
N GLU A 279 -9.92 23.64 20.10
CA GLU A 279 -10.53 23.17 21.34
C GLU A 279 -12.07 23.13 21.25
N GLY A 280 -12.65 22.08 21.82
CA GLY A 280 -14.09 21.91 21.91
C GLY A 280 -14.47 20.49 22.30
N TYR A 281 -15.61 20.03 21.80
CA TYR A 281 -16.12 18.68 22.04
C TYR A 281 -16.61 18.03 20.76
N VAL A 282 -16.38 16.73 20.66
CA VAL A 282 -16.93 15.84 19.64
C VAL A 282 -17.94 14.89 20.29
N GLN A 283 -19.10 14.70 19.67
CA GLN A 283 -20.14 13.78 20.13
C GLN A 283 -20.61 12.92 18.97
N SER A 284 -20.56 11.60 19.18
CA SER A 284 -21.11 10.62 18.25
C SER A 284 -22.56 10.28 18.63
N ASP A 285 -23.37 9.95 17.64
CA ASP A 285 -24.72 9.41 17.82
C ASP A 285 -24.70 7.87 17.98
N LYS A 286 -23.52 7.24 17.94
CA LYS A 286 -23.33 5.79 18.03
C LYS A 286 -22.21 5.43 19.00
N ASP A 287 -22.38 4.29 19.67
CA ASP A 287 -21.29 3.62 20.39
C ASP A 287 -20.35 2.97 19.38
N GLY A 288 -19.04 3.04 19.63
CA GLY A 288 -18.08 2.29 18.83
C GLY A 288 -16.66 2.81 18.88
N ASP A 289 -15.76 2.03 18.28
CA ASP A 289 -14.39 2.44 18.02
C ASP A 289 -14.34 3.30 16.75
N TYR A 290 -13.65 4.43 16.86
CA TYR A 290 -13.35 5.30 15.73
C TYR A 290 -11.86 5.29 15.46
N ARG A 291 -11.52 5.26 14.17
CA ARG A 291 -10.17 5.54 13.68
C ARG A 291 -10.07 7.01 13.39
N PHE A 292 -8.93 7.58 13.71
CA PHE A 292 -8.57 8.94 13.38
C PHE A 292 -7.34 8.93 12.50
N LEU A 293 -7.38 9.75 11.45
CA LEU A 293 -6.29 9.99 10.52
C LEU A 293 -5.86 11.45 10.69
N LEU A 294 -4.71 11.65 11.33
CA LEU A 294 -4.06 12.94 11.49
C LEU A 294 -3.09 13.13 10.33
N TYR A 295 -3.28 14.18 9.53
CA TYR A 295 -2.30 14.69 8.59
C TYR A 295 -1.62 15.92 9.19
N TYR A 296 -0.29 15.98 9.18
CA TYR A 296 0.42 17.05 9.86
C TYR A 296 1.78 17.36 9.24
N ALA A 297 2.11 18.64 9.24
CA ALA A 297 3.48 19.17 9.26
C ALA A 297 3.61 20.17 10.44
N GLY A 298 4.83 20.58 10.78
CA GLY A 298 5.08 21.30 12.03
C GLY A 298 4.90 20.42 13.27
N TYR A 299 4.92 21.02 14.47
CA TYR A 299 4.76 20.31 15.74
C TYR A 299 3.28 20.10 16.04
N VAL A 300 2.85 18.88 16.35
CA VAL A 300 1.45 18.58 16.67
C VAL A 300 1.31 17.66 17.87
N ARG A 301 0.31 17.93 18.72
CA ARG A 301 -0.15 17.07 19.83
C ARG A 301 -1.68 17.02 19.81
N VAL A 302 -2.26 15.87 20.13
CA VAL A 302 -3.73 15.68 20.17
C VAL A 302 -4.13 15.03 21.49
N PHE A 303 -5.16 15.61 22.10
CA PHE A 303 -5.75 15.15 23.36
C PHE A 303 -7.23 14.88 23.17
N ILE A 304 -7.70 13.76 23.73
CA ILE A 304 -9.13 13.48 23.87
C ILE A 304 -9.39 13.10 25.33
N ASP A 305 -10.36 13.75 25.98
CA ASP A 305 -10.69 13.58 27.40
C ASP A 305 -9.45 13.65 28.32
N ALA A 306 -8.64 14.70 28.13
CA ALA A 306 -7.36 14.94 28.81
C ALA A 306 -6.26 13.87 28.60
N ARG A 307 -6.53 12.81 27.81
CA ARG A 307 -5.52 11.81 27.42
C ARG A 307 -4.80 12.27 26.16
N GLU A 308 -3.47 12.31 26.20
CA GLU A 308 -2.64 12.53 25.01
C GLU A 308 -2.68 11.30 24.09
N VAL A 309 -3.55 11.34 23.08
CA VAL A 309 -3.75 10.25 22.10
C VAL A 309 -2.72 10.32 20.96
N VAL A 310 -2.18 11.51 20.70
CA VAL A 310 -1.03 11.72 19.81
C VAL A 310 0.03 12.51 20.58
N LYS A 311 1.10 11.81 20.98
CA LYS A 311 2.32 12.43 21.51
C LYS A 311 2.92 13.36 20.46
N GLU A 312 3.70 14.34 20.91
CA GLU A 312 4.32 15.32 20.01
C GLU A 312 5.00 14.66 18.82
N ARG A 313 4.60 15.12 17.62
CA ARG A 313 5.21 14.74 16.36
C ARG A 313 5.62 15.99 15.62
N TRP A 314 6.67 15.88 14.82
CA TRP A 314 7.13 16.96 13.96
C TRP A 314 7.53 16.45 12.58
N ARG A 315 7.21 17.26 11.57
CA ARG A 315 7.77 17.21 10.22
C ARG A 315 8.04 18.63 9.77
N THR A 316 9.03 18.83 8.90
CA THR A 316 9.20 20.11 8.21
C THR A 316 7.89 20.52 7.52
N ALA A 317 7.59 21.82 7.50
CA ALA A 317 6.31 22.38 7.07
C ALA A 317 5.88 21.95 5.64
N TRP A 318 6.85 21.68 4.77
CA TRP A 318 6.62 21.33 3.36
C TRP A 318 6.47 19.82 3.09
N ASN A 319 6.74 18.94 4.07
CA ASN A 319 6.66 17.48 3.88
C ASN A 319 5.79 16.81 4.96
N PRO A 320 4.47 17.05 4.92
CA PRO A 320 3.54 16.50 5.89
C PRO A 320 3.52 14.96 5.87
N ASN A 321 2.96 14.39 6.94
CA ASN A 321 2.84 12.95 7.11
C ASN A 321 1.50 12.58 7.75
N TYR A 322 1.16 11.30 7.67
CA TYR A 322 0.02 10.73 8.36
C TYR A 322 0.41 10.05 9.67
N TYR A 323 -0.45 10.16 10.67
CA TYR A 323 -0.43 9.34 11.89
C TYR A 323 -1.85 8.87 12.19
N LYS A 324 -1.99 7.62 12.64
CA LYS A 324 -3.28 6.99 12.89
C LYS A 324 -3.41 6.67 14.38
N PHE A 325 -4.62 6.82 14.93
CA PHE A 325 -4.93 6.34 16.27
C PHE A 325 -6.40 5.90 16.35
N ARG A 326 -6.76 5.16 17.40
CA ARG A 326 -8.13 4.75 17.68
C ARG A 326 -8.64 5.38 18.97
N TYR A 327 -9.93 5.66 19.02
CA TYR A 327 -10.60 6.15 20.22
C TYR A 327 -12.02 5.59 20.28
N ALA A 328 -12.39 5.00 21.42
CA ALA A 328 -13.74 4.51 21.68
C ALA A 328 -14.64 5.67 22.12
N MET A 329 -15.79 5.83 21.49
CA MET A 329 -16.76 6.87 21.81
C MET A 329 -18.09 6.25 22.26
N GLN A 330 -18.78 6.95 23.16
CA GLN A 330 -20.10 6.59 23.63
C GLN A 330 -21.15 7.47 22.97
N ALA A 331 -22.25 6.88 22.51
CA ALA A 331 -23.37 7.58 21.91
C ALA A 331 -23.90 8.67 22.86
N GLY A 332 -24.07 9.88 22.35
CA GLY A 332 -24.58 11.02 23.12
C GLY A 332 -23.61 11.57 24.16
N LYS A 333 -22.39 11.05 24.31
CA LYS A 333 -21.38 11.62 25.20
C LYS A 333 -20.52 12.65 24.48
N LYS A 334 -20.36 13.84 25.07
CA LYS A 334 -19.39 14.83 24.61
C LYS A 334 -17.99 14.45 25.09
N HIS A 335 -17.07 14.24 24.15
CA HIS A 335 -15.66 13.99 24.41
C HIS A 335 -14.88 15.27 24.14
N HIS A 336 -14.07 15.74 25.11
CA HIS A 336 -13.28 16.97 24.94
C HIS A 336 -12.14 16.70 23.97
N LEU A 337 -12.03 17.51 22.91
CA LEU A 337 -10.98 17.42 21.91
C LEU A 337 -10.12 18.68 22.00
N LYS A 338 -8.80 18.49 22.10
CA LYS A 338 -7.82 19.57 22.05
C LYS A 338 -6.65 19.20 21.14
N ILE A 339 -6.33 20.06 20.19
CA ILE A 339 -5.21 19.90 19.25
C ILE A 339 -4.30 21.10 19.40
N LEU A 340 -3.03 20.87 19.71
CA LEU A 340 -1.99 21.89 19.75
C LEU A 340 -1.11 21.75 18.54
N TRP A 341 -0.95 22.82 17.77
CA TRP A 341 -0.19 22.82 16.54
C TRP A 341 0.72 24.04 16.41
N GLN A 342 2.00 23.83 16.14
CA GLN A 342 2.93 24.89 15.73
C GLN A 342 3.29 24.65 14.26
N PRO A 343 2.79 25.47 13.31
CA PRO A 343 2.92 25.22 11.88
C PRO A 343 4.36 25.11 11.39
N ASP A 344 5.29 25.81 12.03
CA ASP A 344 6.73 25.83 11.73
C ASP A 344 7.07 26.24 10.29
N GLY A 345 6.17 27.01 9.65
CA GLY A 345 6.31 27.51 8.29
C GLY A 345 5.19 28.49 7.92
N GLY A 346 5.42 29.31 6.89
CA GLY A 346 4.39 30.19 6.32
C GLY A 346 3.30 29.42 5.57
N SER A 347 3.63 28.24 5.07
CA SER A 347 2.71 27.24 4.53
C SER A 347 2.99 25.93 5.24
N SER A 348 1.95 25.33 5.82
CA SER A 348 2.03 24.08 6.58
C SER A 348 0.66 23.41 6.57
N TYR A 349 0.58 22.17 7.04
CA TYR A 349 -0.57 21.31 6.84
C TYR A 349 -1.04 20.73 8.17
N LEU A 350 -2.36 20.69 8.35
CA LEU A 350 -3.00 20.01 9.48
C LEU A 350 -4.40 19.56 9.08
N ALA A 351 -4.70 18.29 9.30
CA ALA A 351 -6.06 17.80 9.22
C ALA A 351 -6.31 16.64 10.17
N LEU A 352 -7.55 16.53 10.63
CA LEU A 352 -8.01 15.39 11.39
C LEU A 352 -9.31 14.88 10.78
N ARG A 353 -9.27 13.63 10.34
CA ARG A 353 -10.44 12.92 9.81
C ARG A 353 -10.70 11.67 10.63
N SER A 354 -11.89 11.10 10.52
CA SER A 354 -12.27 9.89 11.23
C SER A 354 -13.12 8.93 10.42
N LEU A 355 -13.11 7.67 10.83
CA LEU A 355 -13.91 6.61 10.24
C LEU A 355 -14.33 5.64 11.36
N ASP A 356 -15.60 5.27 11.41
CA ASP A 356 -16.08 4.24 12.33
C ASP A 356 -15.52 2.86 11.97
N VAL A 357 -15.30 2.00 12.96
CA VAL A 357 -14.82 0.63 12.73
C VAL A 357 -16.02 -0.30 12.48
N PRO A 358 -16.08 -1.03 11.35
CA PRO A 358 -17.19 -1.94 11.06
C PRO A 358 -17.07 -3.23 11.88
N GLU A 359 -18.20 -3.88 12.18
CA GLU A 359 -18.26 -5.08 13.04
C GLU A 359 -17.45 -6.27 12.50
N ASN A 360 -17.40 -6.45 11.17
CA ASN A 360 -16.77 -7.60 10.53
C ASN A 360 -15.28 -7.43 10.23
N GLU A 361 -14.70 -6.28 10.57
CA GLU A 361 -13.30 -5.95 10.28
C GLU A 361 -12.32 -7.03 10.74
N ALA A 362 -12.51 -7.51 11.97
CA ALA A 362 -11.62 -8.48 12.59
C ALA A 362 -11.67 -9.87 11.92
N SER A 363 -12.49 -10.07 10.89
CA SER A 363 -12.69 -11.36 10.23
C SER A 363 -12.45 -11.34 8.72
N GLU A 364 -12.11 -10.18 8.16
CA GLU A 364 -11.95 -10.00 6.71
C GLU A 364 -10.76 -9.11 6.38
N ILE A 365 -10.09 -9.41 5.26
CA ILE A 365 -9.17 -8.50 4.58
C ILE A 365 -9.78 -8.07 3.26
N SER A 366 -9.38 -6.91 2.76
CA SER A 366 -9.94 -6.32 1.55
C SER A 366 -8.85 -5.63 0.75
N PHE A 367 -8.85 -5.88 -0.56
CA PHE A 367 -8.19 -5.03 -1.53
C PHE A 367 -9.25 -4.28 -2.32
N TRP A 368 -9.02 -2.99 -2.52
CA TRP A 368 -9.82 -2.14 -3.39
C TRP A 368 -8.87 -1.40 -4.34
N SER A 369 -9.30 -1.15 -5.58
CA SER A 369 -8.59 -0.31 -6.54
C SER A 369 -9.56 0.59 -7.28
N GLU A 370 -9.15 1.85 -7.44
CA GLU A 370 -9.90 2.90 -8.13
C GLU A 370 -10.18 2.56 -9.60
N MET A 371 -9.24 1.89 -10.27
CA MET A 371 -9.36 1.61 -11.69
C MET A 371 -8.60 0.34 -12.10
N ALA A 372 -9.31 -0.59 -12.72
CA ALA A 372 -8.78 -1.83 -13.27
C ALA A 372 -9.55 -2.28 -14.51
N THR A 373 -8.87 -2.88 -15.48
CA THR A 373 -9.55 -3.52 -16.63
C THR A 373 -10.07 -4.91 -16.28
N GLN A 374 -9.43 -5.56 -15.31
CA GLN A 374 -9.80 -6.84 -14.69
C GLN A 374 -9.27 -6.88 -13.26
N MET A 375 -9.86 -7.72 -12.42
CA MET A 375 -9.26 -8.07 -11.14
C MET A 375 -8.19 -9.13 -11.38
N ASP A 376 -6.98 -8.86 -10.90
CA ASP A 376 -5.78 -9.66 -11.19
C ASP A 376 -4.95 -9.79 -9.91
N TYR A 377 -4.89 -10.99 -9.36
CA TYR A 377 -4.10 -11.24 -8.16
C TYR A 377 -3.48 -12.62 -8.17
N TYR A 378 -2.35 -12.75 -7.47
CA TYR A 378 -1.56 -13.97 -7.40
C TYR A 378 -1.55 -14.44 -5.96
N VAL A 379 -1.94 -15.68 -5.74
CA VAL A 379 -1.87 -16.35 -4.44
C VAL A 379 -0.70 -17.32 -4.48
N MET A 380 0.21 -17.17 -3.53
CA MET A 380 1.39 -18.03 -3.41
C MET A 380 1.51 -18.60 -2.01
N ALA A 381 1.85 -19.88 -1.87
CA ALA A 381 2.05 -20.53 -0.58
C ALA A 381 3.50 -20.99 -0.43
N GLY A 382 4.01 -20.97 0.80
CA GLY A 382 5.33 -21.49 1.15
C GLY A 382 5.29 -22.26 2.47
N ASP A 383 6.42 -22.84 2.89
CA ASP A 383 6.53 -23.49 4.20
C ASP A 383 6.89 -22.49 5.30
N ASN A 384 7.37 -21.31 4.91
CA ASN A 384 7.71 -20.17 5.76
C ASN A 384 7.61 -18.86 4.95
N ALA A 385 7.88 -17.72 5.60
CA ALA A 385 7.82 -16.40 4.95
C ALA A 385 8.86 -16.22 3.82
N ASP A 386 10.06 -16.82 3.92
CA ASP A 386 11.09 -16.72 2.89
C ASP A 386 10.67 -17.42 1.60
N ASP A 387 9.98 -18.56 1.70
CA ASP A 387 9.43 -19.27 0.53
C ASP A 387 8.35 -18.45 -0.17
N VAL A 388 7.50 -17.76 0.60
CA VAL A 388 6.49 -16.82 0.07
C VAL A 388 7.18 -15.66 -0.65
N VAL A 389 8.25 -15.10 -0.07
CA VAL A 389 9.04 -14.06 -0.75
C VAL A 389 9.76 -14.64 -1.98
N ALA A 390 10.24 -15.87 -1.95
CA ALA A 390 10.85 -16.51 -3.12
C ALA A 390 9.84 -16.71 -4.26
N ALA A 391 8.58 -17.02 -3.95
CA ALA A 391 7.48 -17.05 -4.91
C ALA A 391 7.19 -15.66 -5.49
N TYR A 392 7.15 -14.62 -4.65
CA TYR A 392 7.05 -13.23 -5.10
C TYR A 392 8.21 -12.86 -6.05
N ARG A 393 9.45 -13.24 -5.73
CA ARG A 393 10.63 -12.98 -6.60
C ARG A 393 10.62 -13.82 -7.88
N TYR A 394 9.97 -14.98 -7.89
CA TYR A 394 9.71 -15.69 -9.14
C TYR A 394 8.79 -14.87 -10.05
N LEU A 395 7.73 -14.28 -9.48
CA LEU A 395 6.77 -13.45 -10.22
C LEU A 395 7.37 -12.12 -10.70
N THR A 396 8.05 -11.39 -9.82
CA THR A 396 8.45 -9.99 -10.06
C THR A 396 9.90 -9.82 -10.47
N GLY A 397 10.71 -10.87 -10.36
CA GLY A 397 12.13 -10.86 -10.73
C GLY A 397 13.05 -11.05 -9.53
N LYS A 398 14.20 -11.70 -9.78
CA LYS A 398 15.21 -11.93 -8.74
C LYS A 398 15.84 -10.60 -8.30
N ALA A 399 15.98 -10.41 -6.99
CA ALA A 399 16.85 -9.38 -6.45
C ALA A 399 18.29 -9.68 -6.85
N GLN A 400 18.88 -8.83 -7.69
CA GLN A 400 20.26 -8.99 -8.14
C GLN A 400 21.21 -8.68 -6.98
N VAL A 401 22.37 -9.34 -6.99
CA VAL A 401 23.42 -9.05 -6.02
C VAL A 401 23.87 -7.59 -6.24
N MET A 402 23.73 -6.76 -5.20
CA MET A 402 24.26 -5.40 -5.24
C MET A 402 25.79 -5.45 -5.36
N PRO A 403 26.43 -4.51 -6.07
CA PRO A 403 27.88 -4.39 -6.05
C PRO A 403 28.39 -4.35 -4.61
N LYS A 404 29.47 -5.08 -4.29
CA LYS A 404 29.91 -5.28 -2.89
C LYS A 404 30.07 -3.97 -2.10
N TRP A 405 30.57 -2.91 -2.74
CA TRP A 405 30.75 -1.58 -2.14
C TRP A 405 29.44 -0.93 -1.68
N ALA A 406 28.29 -1.34 -2.24
CA ALA A 406 26.98 -0.82 -1.84
C ALA A 406 26.57 -1.28 -0.43
N MET A 407 27.18 -2.35 0.08
CA MET A 407 27.00 -2.85 1.45
C MET A 407 27.88 -2.10 2.46
N GLY A 408 28.80 -1.23 1.99
CA GLY A 408 29.65 -0.39 2.81
C GLY A 408 28.94 0.88 3.30
N PHE A 409 29.69 1.76 3.97
CA PHE A 409 29.14 3.02 4.46
C PHE A 409 28.99 4.06 3.35
N TRP A 410 27.88 4.81 3.39
CA TRP A 410 27.53 5.87 2.44
C TRP A 410 27.50 7.22 3.14
N GLN A 411 28.35 8.15 2.71
CA GLN A 411 28.24 9.55 3.10
C GLN A 411 27.50 10.34 2.01
N SER A 412 26.40 10.98 2.41
CA SER A 412 25.66 11.93 1.56
C SER A 412 25.49 13.26 2.29
N ARG A 413 25.06 14.28 1.57
CA ARG A 413 24.66 15.59 2.09
C ARG A 413 23.61 16.16 1.13
N GLU A 414 22.63 16.88 1.67
CA GLU A 414 21.81 17.85 0.93
C GLU A 414 22.41 19.24 1.26
N ARG A 415 23.35 19.77 0.49
CA ARG A 415 24.08 19.18 -0.65
C ARG A 415 25.55 19.55 -0.60
N TYR A 416 26.44 18.75 -1.20
CA TYR A 416 27.78 19.22 -1.53
C TYR A 416 27.68 20.28 -2.63
N LYS A 417 28.26 21.46 -2.39
CA LYS A 417 28.10 22.63 -3.25
C LYS A 417 29.18 22.75 -4.32
N THR A 418 30.35 22.17 -4.07
CA THR A 418 31.50 22.20 -4.97
C THR A 418 32.24 20.86 -5.01
N GLN A 419 33.02 20.65 -6.07
CA GLN A 419 33.93 19.52 -6.24
C GLN A 419 34.91 19.41 -5.05
N GLU A 420 35.47 20.54 -4.61
CA GLU A 420 36.41 20.58 -3.48
C GLU A 420 35.77 20.08 -2.19
N GLU A 421 34.55 20.51 -1.87
CA GLU A 421 33.85 20.13 -0.64
C GLU A 421 33.61 18.61 -0.56
N LEU A 422 33.21 18.01 -1.68
CA LEU A 422 32.98 16.58 -1.81
C LEU A 422 34.29 15.80 -1.58
N LEU A 423 35.36 16.18 -2.29
CA LEU A 423 36.66 15.51 -2.20
C LEU A 423 37.31 15.68 -0.81
N ALA A 424 37.24 16.88 -0.24
CA ALA A 424 37.76 17.16 1.10
C ALA A 424 37.03 16.33 2.16
N THR A 425 35.71 16.14 2.02
CA THR A 425 34.94 15.28 2.92
C THR A 425 35.39 13.83 2.84
N LEU A 426 35.54 13.27 1.64
CA LEU A 426 36.02 11.90 1.46
C LEU A 426 37.45 11.71 2.00
N ALA A 427 38.36 12.66 1.71
CA ALA A 427 39.72 12.64 2.23
C ALA A 427 39.76 12.67 3.76
N ALA A 428 38.86 13.43 4.40
CA ALA A 428 38.76 13.51 5.85
C ALA A 428 38.42 12.16 6.51
N PHE A 429 37.55 11.34 5.89
CA PHE A 429 37.27 9.97 6.34
C PHE A 429 38.53 9.09 6.26
N ARG A 430 39.26 9.16 5.13
CA ARG A 430 40.50 8.41 4.92
C ARG A 430 41.58 8.79 5.93
N GLN A 431 41.80 10.08 6.15
CA GLN A 431 42.76 10.58 7.12
C GLN A 431 42.44 10.11 8.55
N ARG A 432 41.15 10.02 8.90
CA ARG A 432 40.68 9.57 10.22
C ARG A 432 40.55 8.06 10.35
N GLN A 433 40.88 7.31 9.29
CA GLN A 433 40.72 5.85 9.23
C GLN A 433 39.29 5.38 9.54
N ILE A 434 38.29 6.16 9.15
CA ILE A 434 36.88 5.79 9.25
C ILE A 434 36.48 5.10 7.95
N PRO A 435 36.00 3.83 7.99
CA PRO A 435 35.60 3.11 6.78
C PRO A 435 34.48 3.82 6.02
N ILE A 436 34.64 3.95 4.70
CA ILE A 436 33.65 4.52 3.77
C ILE A 436 33.88 3.94 2.38
N ASP A 437 32.80 3.58 1.70
CA ASP A 437 32.82 3.05 0.34
C ASP A 437 32.19 4.02 -0.66
N ASN A 438 31.22 4.85 -0.24
CA ASN A 438 30.43 5.65 -1.15
C ASN A 438 30.31 7.10 -0.69
N ILE A 439 30.42 8.03 -1.64
CA ILE A 439 30.06 9.44 -1.46
C ILE A 439 29.00 9.83 -2.49
N VAL A 440 28.09 10.73 -2.14
CA VAL A 440 26.92 11.06 -2.97
C VAL A 440 26.91 12.55 -3.30
N GLN A 441 26.88 12.89 -4.59
CA GLN A 441 26.58 14.23 -5.08
C GLN A 441 25.07 14.39 -5.26
N ASP A 442 24.45 15.25 -4.44
CA ASP A 442 23.03 15.55 -4.52
C ASP A 442 22.71 16.61 -5.60
N TRP A 443 21.44 17.04 -5.70
CA TRP A 443 20.88 17.95 -6.70
C TRP A 443 21.63 19.29 -6.84
N SER A 444 21.30 20.06 -7.89
CA SER A 444 21.83 21.41 -8.12
C SER A 444 23.35 21.45 -8.35
N TYR A 445 23.91 20.43 -9.01
CA TYR A 445 25.27 20.49 -9.56
C TYR A 445 25.33 21.16 -10.95
N TRP A 446 24.18 21.29 -11.62
CA TRP A 446 23.98 22.03 -12.87
C TRP A 446 23.88 23.54 -12.65
N GLU A 447 23.97 24.33 -13.73
CA GLU A 447 23.64 25.77 -13.71
C GLU A 447 22.16 25.97 -13.35
N GLU A 448 21.84 26.98 -12.53
CA GLU A 448 20.54 27.10 -11.85
C GLU A 448 19.31 27.02 -12.77
N ASP A 449 19.40 27.58 -13.98
CA ASP A 449 18.36 27.61 -14.99
C ASP A 449 18.40 26.44 -15.99
N GLN A 450 19.31 25.48 -15.79
CA GLN A 450 19.57 24.35 -16.70
C GLN A 450 19.28 22.98 -16.06
N TRP A 451 18.31 22.89 -15.13
CA TRP A 451 17.88 21.59 -14.60
C TRP A 451 17.41 20.68 -15.74
N GLY A 452 18.04 19.51 -15.86
CA GLY A 452 17.73 18.49 -16.88
C GLY A 452 18.72 18.45 -18.04
N SER A 453 19.64 19.42 -18.12
CA SER A 453 20.77 19.38 -19.06
C SER A 453 21.77 18.26 -18.74
N HIS A 454 21.88 17.93 -17.45
CA HIS A 454 22.91 17.05 -16.88
C HIS A 454 24.35 17.57 -17.03
N GLU A 455 24.50 18.84 -17.40
CA GLU A 455 25.78 19.54 -17.41
C GLU A 455 26.17 19.98 -15.99
N PHE A 456 27.47 20.11 -15.74
CA PHE A 456 27.99 20.61 -14.48
C PHE A 456 28.22 22.12 -14.57
N ASP A 457 27.84 22.85 -13.52
CA ASP A 457 28.25 24.26 -13.36
C ASP A 457 29.77 24.31 -13.15
N ALA A 458 30.48 24.69 -14.21
CA ALA A 458 31.94 24.72 -14.24
C ALA A 458 32.55 25.67 -13.18
N LYS A 459 31.79 26.60 -12.59
CA LYS A 459 32.27 27.45 -11.50
C LYS A 459 32.41 26.67 -10.19
N ARG A 460 31.64 25.61 -10.00
CA ARG A 460 31.58 24.81 -8.76
C ARG A 460 32.15 23.40 -8.94
N PHE A 461 32.01 22.86 -10.15
CA PHE A 461 32.46 21.54 -10.55
C PHE A 461 33.26 21.67 -11.86
N PRO A 462 34.46 22.27 -11.82
CA PRO A 462 35.21 22.62 -13.02
C PRO A 462 35.70 21.42 -13.83
N ASP A 463 35.90 20.27 -13.17
CA ASP A 463 36.35 19.04 -13.84
C ASP A 463 35.69 17.81 -13.19
N PRO A 464 34.46 17.45 -13.62
CA PRO A 464 33.73 16.31 -13.07
C PRO A 464 34.46 14.98 -13.27
N GLN A 465 35.23 14.83 -14.35
CA GLN A 465 36.01 13.63 -14.60
C GLN A 465 37.14 13.50 -13.58
N ALA A 466 37.93 14.56 -13.37
CA ALA A 466 38.98 14.56 -12.35
C ALA A 466 38.41 14.39 -10.92
N MET A 467 37.20 14.88 -10.66
CA MET A 467 36.50 14.62 -9.40
C MET A 467 36.23 13.12 -9.20
N VAL A 468 35.64 12.46 -10.19
CA VAL A 468 35.36 11.02 -10.15
C VAL A 468 36.65 10.21 -10.01
N ASP A 469 37.69 10.57 -10.76
CA ASP A 469 38.98 9.88 -10.71
C ASP A 469 39.64 10.03 -9.33
N SER A 470 39.51 11.20 -8.69
CA SER A 470 39.98 11.44 -7.32
C SER A 470 39.22 10.60 -6.29
N VAL A 471 37.89 10.45 -6.45
CA VAL A 471 37.07 9.56 -5.61
C VAL A 471 37.54 8.11 -5.76
N HIS A 472 37.79 7.65 -6.98
CA HIS A 472 38.30 6.31 -7.25
C HIS A 472 39.71 6.07 -6.71
N ALA A 473 40.61 7.07 -6.81
CA ALA A 473 41.96 7.01 -6.24
C ALA A 473 41.93 6.84 -4.71
N LEU A 474 40.91 7.38 -4.06
CA LEU A 474 40.63 7.18 -2.63
C LEU A 474 39.83 5.89 -2.35
N GLN A 475 39.73 4.96 -3.30
CA GLN A 475 39.05 3.67 -3.16
C GLN A 475 37.58 3.81 -2.72
N ALA A 476 36.86 4.79 -3.26
CA ALA A 476 35.42 4.97 -3.03
C ALA A 476 34.66 5.02 -4.36
N ARG A 477 33.33 5.05 -4.29
CA ARG A 477 32.40 5.22 -5.42
C ARG A 477 31.62 6.51 -5.28
N LEU A 478 31.33 7.14 -6.41
CA LEU A 478 30.45 8.29 -6.49
C LEU A 478 29.05 7.84 -6.96
N MET A 479 28.01 8.25 -6.24
CA MET A 479 26.63 8.25 -6.72
C MET A 479 26.18 9.70 -6.98
N ILE A 480 25.33 9.92 -7.97
CA ILE A 480 24.84 11.25 -8.35
C ILE A 480 23.32 11.27 -8.47
N SER A 481 22.71 12.38 -8.05
CA SER A 481 21.28 12.65 -8.18
C SER A 481 20.88 12.92 -9.63
N VAL A 482 19.79 12.30 -10.11
CA VAL A 482 19.18 12.55 -11.43
C VAL A 482 17.66 12.53 -11.24
N TRP A 483 16.95 13.48 -11.83
CA TRP A 483 15.51 13.67 -11.70
C TRP A 483 14.82 13.66 -13.05
#